data_AF-A0A820P352-F1
#
_entry.id   AF-A0A820P352-F1
#
_cell.length_a   1.000
_cell.length_b   1.000
_cell.length_c   1.000
_cell.angle_alpha   90.00
_cell.angle_beta   90.00
_cell.angle_gamma   90.00
#
_symmetry.space_group_name_H-M   'P 1'
#
loop_
_entity.id
_entity.type
_entity.pdbx_description
1 polymer ?
#
loop_
_entity_poly.entity_id
_entity_poly.type
_entity_poly.pdbx_seq_one_letter_code
_entity_poly.pdbx_strand_id
1 'polypeptide(L)'
;PQDISSVQKGDFKPDSKIGVSFAETDKHPVIEVPLGKPATVQGVSVPRTTPTGNVQQFQVTFLDSDKKAINQQPINSSSSPKGDNKPPTVTSSQIPTNKLVSFVVITIQNTTDNQSPKGVVLDIKACTEATAGKTGVSGASAGTTGVSGSTSASGSTTVGASG
;
A
#
# COMPACT_ATOMS: atom_id res chain seq x y z
N PRO A 1 11.18 -7.17 -27.27
CA PRO A 1 11.36 -6.80 -25.85
C PRO A 1 11.97 -5.40 -25.75
N GLN A 2 11.15 -4.37 -25.56
CA GLN A 2 11.66 -3.02 -25.46
C GLN A 2 12.13 -2.78 -24.02
N ASP A 3 13.43 -2.55 -23.91
CA ASP A 3 14.19 -2.37 -22.70
C ASP A 3 13.63 -1.20 -21.88
N ILE A 4 13.39 -1.47 -20.60
CA ILE A 4 12.92 -0.52 -19.59
C ILE A 4 13.90 0.65 -19.48
N SER A 5 13.53 1.79 -20.06
CA SER A 5 14.22 3.07 -19.93
C SER A 5 14.68 3.29 -18.49
N SER A 6 16.01 3.34 -18.31
CA SER A 6 16.73 3.51 -17.05
C SER A 6 16.50 4.87 -16.35
N VAL A 7 15.42 5.59 -16.67
CA VAL A 7 15.27 6.99 -16.28
C VAL A 7 14.62 7.17 -14.91
N GLN A 8 13.85 6.24 -14.36
CA GLN A 8 13.02 6.55 -13.17
C GLN A 8 12.80 5.41 -12.15
N LYS A 9 13.51 4.27 -12.27
CA LYS A 9 13.35 3.16 -11.30
C LYS A 9 13.81 3.55 -9.87
N GLY A 10 14.55 4.64 -9.72
CA GLY A 10 15.08 5.14 -8.43
C GLY A 10 14.21 6.14 -7.67
N ASP A 11 13.20 6.75 -8.30
CA ASP A 11 12.43 7.87 -7.71
C ASP A 11 11.15 7.44 -6.98
N PHE A 12 10.69 6.22 -7.22
CA PHE A 12 9.53 5.66 -6.54
C PHE A 12 9.93 5.02 -5.22
N LYS A 13 9.75 5.80 -4.15
CA LYS A 13 9.73 5.32 -2.75
C LYS A 13 8.27 5.30 -2.25
N PRO A 14 7.92 4.46 -1.27
CA PRO A 14 6.56 4.33 -0.72
C PRO A 14 5.87 5.65 -0.32
N ASP A 15 6.66 6.70 -0.02
CA ASP A 15 6.21 8.03 0.40
C ASP A 15 6.71 9.18 -0.49
N SER A 16 7.19 8.88 -1.71
CA SER A 16 7.81 9.90 -2.57
C SER A 16 6.83 11.04 -2.86
N LYS A 17 7.23 12.30 -2.63
CA LYS A 17 6.41 13.48 -2.95
C LYS A 17 6.70 14.04 -4.35
N ILE A 18 7.71 13.51 -5.02
CA ILE A 18 8.13 13.95 -6.36
C ILE A 18 7.30 13.18 -7.38
N GLY A 19 6.51 13.92 -8.16
CA GLY A 19 5.72 13.34 -9.23
C GLY A 19 6.58 12.91 -10.41
N VAL A 20 6.46 11.66 -10.81
CA VAL A 20 7.17 11.08 -11.96
C VAL A 20 6.27 11.17 -13.19
N SER A 21 6.84 11.64 -14.31
CA SER A 21 6.13 11.68 -15.59
C SER A 21 6.79 10.72 -16.57
N PHE A 22 5.96 9.97 -17.29
CA PHE A 22 6.37 8.95 -18.25
C PHE A 22 6.46 9.55 -19.66
N ALA A 23 7.21 8.88 -20.53
CA ALA A 23 7.35 9.29 -21.92
C ALA A 23 5.98 9.35 -22.62
N GLU A 24 5.82 10.28 -23.57
CA GLU A 24 4.53 10.49 -24.26
C GLU A 24 4.06 9.28 -25.09
N THR A 25 4.95 8.34 -25.38
CA THR A 25 4.67 7.07 -26.03
C THR A 25 4.25 5.96 -25.06
N ASP A 26 4.51 6.11 -23.76
CA ASP A 26 4.21 5.11 -22.74
C ASP A 26 2.88 5.40 -22.04
N LYS A 27 1.81 4.79 -22.56
CA LYS A 27 0.43 4.98 -22.06
C LYS A 27 0.08 4.07 -20.88
N HIS A 28 0.80 2.95 -20.73
CA HIS A 28 0.51 1.92 -19.72
C HIS A 28 1.80 1.47 -19.01
N PRO A 29 2.54 2.39 -18.38
CA PRO A 29 3.79 2.06 -17.72
C PRO A 29 3.56 1.05 -16.59
N VAL A 30 4.57 0.20 -16.40
CA VAL A 30 4.67 -0.74 -15.28
C VAL A 30 5.73 -0.25 -14.31
N ILE A 31 5.35 -0.10 -13.05
CA ILE A 31 6.17 0.44 -11.97
C ILE A 31 6.37 -0.66 -10.93
N GLU A 32 7.61 -1.07 -10.69
CA GLU A 32 7.97 -2.03 -9.64
C GLU A 32 8.57 -1.28 -8.44
N VAL A 33 7.91 -1.33 -7.29
CA VAL A 33 8.33 -0.64 -6.06
C VAL A 33 8.77 -1.65 -5.01
N PRO A 34 10.05 -1.68 -4.62
CA PRO A 34 10.51 -2.48 -3.48
C PRO A 34 10.10 -1.82 -2.15
N LEU A 35 9.57 -2.59 -1.21
CA LEU A 35 9.22 -2.09 0.13
C LEU A 35 10.42 -1.99 1.09
N GLY A 36 11.60 -2.49 0.68
CA GLY A 36 12.82 -2.53 1.47
C GLY A 36 12.83 -3.63 2.54
N LYS A 37 11.73 -3.82 3.26
CA LYS A 37 11.48 -4.98 4.12
C LYS A 37 10.12 -5.61 3.78
N PRO A 38 9.99 -6.95 3.86
CA PRO A 38 8.70 -7.59 3.69
C PRO A 38 7.66 -7.04 4.68
N ALA A 39 6.47 -6.69 4.20
CA ALA A 39 5.44 -6.03 4.98
C ALA A 39 4.04 -6.48 4.53
N THR A 40 3.05 -6.36 5.41
CA THR A 40 1.64 -6.50 5.01
C THR A 40 1.16 -5.18 4.42
N VAL A 41 0.59 -5.21 3.21
CA VAL A 41 0.08 -4.01 2.55
C VAL A 41 -1.39 -3.81 2.90
N GLN A 42 -1.72 -2.61 3.35
CA GLN A 42 -3.07 -2.21 3.79
C GLN A 42 -3.77 -1.31 2.77
N GLY A 43 -3.01 -0.70 1.87
CA GLY A 43 -3.57 0.08 0.77
C GLY A 43 -2.52 0.60 -0.18
N VAL A 44 -2.94 0.82 -1.42
CA VAL A 44 -2.13 1.45 -2.47
C VAL A 44 -2.99 2.53 -3.11
N SER A 45 -2.48 3.75 -3.23
CA SER A 45 -3.17 4.83 -3.93
C SER A 45 -2.21 5.65 -4.80
N VAL A 46 -2.76 6.29 -5.83
CA VAL A 46 -2.03 7.19 -6.72
C VAL A 46 -2.65 8.58 -6.62
N PRO A 47 -2.26 9.40 -5.61
CA PRO A 47 -2.82 10.72 -5.43
C PRO A 47 -2.47 11.69 -6.56
N ARG A 48 -3.45 12.49 -6.99
CA ARG A 48 -3.26 13.60 -7.92
C ARG A 48 -2.85 14.89 -7.19
N THR A 49 -1.80 14.82 -6.39
CA THR A 49 -1.28 15.95 -5.60
C THR A 49 -0.41 16.90 -6.42
N THR A 50 -0.06 16.52 -7.65
CA THR A 50 0.72 17.33 -8.57
C THR A 50 -0.19 18.07 -9.57
N PRO A 51 0.19 19.26 -10.05
CA PRO A 51 -0.62 20.00 -11.04
C PRO A 51 -0.85 19.25 -12.36
N THR A 52 0.03 18.30 -12.68
CA THR A 52 0.00 17.50 -13.91
C THR A 52 -0.51 16.06 -13.69
N GLY A 53 -0.91 15.71 -12.47
CA GLY A 53 -1.39 14.37 -12.11
C GLY A 53 -2.65 13.97 -12.87
N ASN A 54 -2.56 12.96 -13.73
CA ASN A 54 -3.66 12.54 -14.61
C ASN A 54 -4.08 11.07 -14.46
N VAL A 55 -3.55 10.30 -13.51
CA VAL A 55 -3.93 8.89 -13.34
C VAL A 55 -5.40 8.77 -12.94
N GLN A 56 -6.13 7.92 -13.65
CA GLN A 56 -7.54 7.61 -13.41
C GLN A 56 -7.69 6.23 -12.76
N GLN A 57 -6.94 5.23 -13.23
CA GLN A 57 -7.06 3.85 -12.78
C GLN A 57 -5.75 3.10 -12.98
N PHE A 58 -5.45 2.16 -12.09
CA PHE A 58 -4.29 1.27 -12.19
C PHE A 58 -4.64 -0.14 -11.73
N GLN A 59 -3.72 -1.06 -11.97
CA GLN A 59 -3.73 -2.42 -11.45
C GLN A 59 -2.56 -2.65 -10.51
N VAL A 60 -2.75 -3.53 -9.53
CA VAL A 60 -1.71 -3.93 -8.59
C VAL A 60 -1.47 -5.43 -8.63
N THR A 61 -0.20 -5.81 -8.65
CA THR A 61 0.27 -7.16 -8.34
C THR A 61 1.26 -7.09 -7.20
N PHE A 62 1.04 -7.87 -6.15
CA PHE A 62 1.92 -7.99 -5.00
C PHE A 62 2.85 -9.17 -5.22
N LEU A 63 4.14 -8.97 -5.01
CA LEU A 63 5.15 -10.02 -5.12
C LEU A 63 5.83 -10.30 -3.78
N ASP A 64 6.18 -11.56 -3.55
CA ASP A 64 7.04 -11.97 -2.44
C ASP A 64 8.53 -11.67 -2.73
N SER A 65 9.42 -12.07 -1.81
CA SER A 65 10.86 -11.89 -1.95
C SER A 65 11.48 -12.63 -3.14
N ASP A 66 10.84 -13.70 -3.61
CA ASP A 66 11.25 -14.49 -4.78
C ASP A 66 10.64 -13.96 -6.09
N LYS A 67 10.02 -12.78 -6.06
CA LYS A 67 9.28 -12.15 -7.17
C LYS A 67 8.10 -12.98 -7.68
N LYS A 68 7.52 -13.85 -6.86
CA LYS A 68 6.32 -14.61 -7.20
C LYS A 68 5.07 -13.82 -6.81
N ALA A 69 4.06 -13.87 -7.68
CA ALA A 69 2.79 -13.21 -7.43
C ALA A 69 2.06 -13.82 -6.23
N ILE A 70 1.64 -12.96 -5.31
CA ILE A 70 0.87 -13.32 -4.11
C ILE A 70 -0.62 -13.40 -4.44
N ASN A 71 -1.12 -12.45 -5.23
CA ASN A 71 -2.48 -12.45 -5.76
C ASN A 71 -2.56 -13.23 -7.08
N GLN A 72 -3.61 -14.04 -7.26
CA GLN A 72 -3.78 -14.85 -8.47
C GLN A 72 -4.01 -14.02 -9.74
N GLN A 73 -4.68 -12.86 -9.61
CA GLN A 73 -4.93 -11.92 -10.69
C GLN A 73 -4.66 -10.50 -10.22
N PRO A 74 -4.19 -9.59 -11.11
CA PRO A 74 -4.02 -8.18 -10.77
C PRO A 74 -5.30 -7.55 -10.23
N ILE A 75 -5.18 -6.74 -9.19
CA ILE A 75 -6.31 -6.07 -8.54
C ILE A 75 -6.47 -4.70 -9.18
N ASN A 76 -7.64 -4.41 -9.75
CA ASN A 76 -7.97 -3.07 -10.25
C ASN A 76 -8.19 -2.11 -9.07
N SER A 77 -7.64 -0.91 -9.17
CA SER A 77 -8.00 0.19 -8.27
C SER A 77 -9.44 0.63 -8.51
N SER A 78 -10.00 1.39 -7.57
CA SER A 78 -11.14 2.25 -7.88
C SER A 78 -10.80 3.18 -9.04
N SER A 79 -11.82 3.57 -9.82
CA SER A 79 -11.69 4.60 -10.84
C SER A 79 -11.82 5.99 -10.22
N SER A 80 -11.00 6.92 -10.66
CA SER A 80 -11.03 8.33 -10.24
C SER A 80 -11.10 9.23 -11.48
N PRO A 81 -12.30 9.50 -12.02
CA PRO A 81 -12.46 10.32 -13.21
C PRO A 81 -12.02 11.78 -12.98
N LYS A 82 -11.95 12.55 -14.07
CA LYS A 82 -11.61 13.97 -14.02
C LYS A 82 -12.63 14.72 -13.14
N GLY A 83 -12.14 15.52 -12.19
CA GLY A 83 -13.00 16.25 -11.25
C GLY A 83 -13.38 15.48 -9.98
N ASP A 84 -13.01 14.20 -9.88
CA ASP A 84 -13.11 13.46 -8.60
C ASP A 84 -12.01 13.91 -7.63
N ASN A 85 -12.35 14.10 -6.36
CA ASN A 85 -11.39 14.48 -5.31
C ASN A 85 -10.78 13.27 -4.59
N LYS A 86 -11.26 12.04 -4.87
CA LYS A 86 -10.71 10.81 -4.29
C LYS A 86 -9.69 10.19 -5.25
N PRO A 87 -8.51 9.79 -4.77
CA PRO A 87 -7.54 9.12 -5.62
C PRO A 87 -8.00 7.70 -5.99
N PRO A 88 -7.57 7.18 -7.15
CA PRO A 88 -7.72 5.75 -7.42
C PRO A 88 -6.97 4.96 -6.34
N THR A 89 -7.62 3.94 -5.78
CA THR A 89 -7.14 3.25 -4.57
C THR A 89 -7.47 1.76 -4.63
N VAL A 90 -6.53 0.93 -4.20
CA VAL A 90 -6.77 -0.46 -3.76
C VAL A 90 -6.75 -0.47 -2.23
N THR A 91 -7.82 -0.98 -1.61
CA THR A 91 -8.00 -0.99 -0.15
C THR A 91 -7.74 -2.37 0.44
N SER A 92 -7.50 -2.45 1.75
CA SER A 92 -7.26 -3.70 2.49
C SER A 92 -8.31 -4.78 2.24
N SER A 93 -9.57 -4.43 1.99
CA SER A 93 -10.64 -5.39 1.68
C SER A 93 -10.42 -6.17 0.37
N GLN A 94 -9.59 -5.64 -0.52
CA GLN A 94 -9.25 -6.25 -1.82
C GLN A 94 -7.90 -6.96 -1.79
N ILE A 95 -7.07 -6.65 -0.78
CA ILE A 95 -5.71 -7.16 -0.67
C ILE A 95 -5.74 -8.48 0.10
N PRO A 96 -5.04 -9.54 -0.37
CA PRO A 96 -4.88 -10.76 0.39
C PRO A 96 -4.25 -10.47 1.76
N THR A 97 -5.04 -10.62 2.83
CA THR A 97 -4.57 -10.38 4.20
C THR A 97 -3.60 -11.50 4.63
N ASN A 98 -2.64 -11.17 5.49
CA ASN A 98 -1.65 -12.10 6.08
C ASN A 98 -0.56 -12.65 5.14
N LYS A 99 -0.26 -11.95 4.04
CA LYS A 99 0.90 -12.26 3.19
C LYS A 99 1.92 -11.13 3.28
N LEU A 100 3.20 -11.51 3.44
CA LEU A 100 4.31 -10.57 3.39
C LEU A 100 4.62 -10.24 1.93
N VAL A 101 4.54 -8.96 1.60
CA VAL A 101 4.84 -8.40 0.29
C VAL A 101 6.23 -7.79 0.34
N SER A 102 7.05 -8.06 -0.67
CA SER A 102 8.38 -7.45 -0.84
C SER A 102 8.41 -6.44 -1.97
N PHE A 103 7.56 -6.62 -3.00
CA PHE A 103 7.42 -5.69 -4.12
C PHE A 103 5.95 -5.42 -4.43
N VAL A 104 5.65 -4.17 -4.78
CA VAL A 104 4.35 -3.75 -5.32
C VAL A 104 4.56 -3.39 -6.78
N VAL A 105 3.91 -4.12 -7.68
CA VAL A 105 3.91 -3.83 -9.12
C VAL A 105 2.62 -3.11 -9.46
N ILE A 106 2.74 -1.93 -10.06
CA ILE A 106 1.63 -1.08 -10.45
C ILE A 106 1.65 -0.92 -11.97
N THR A 107 0.54 -1.26 -12.61
CA THR A 107 0.34 -1.02 -14.05
C THR A 107 -0.71 0.06 -14.23
N ILE A 108 -0.35 1.19 -14.82
CA ILE A 108 -1.34 2.25 -15.07
C ILE A 108 -2.23 1.82 -16.23
N GLN A 109 -3.54 1.81 -16.00
CA GLN A 109 -4.53 1.34 -16.96
C GLN A 109 -5.12 2.51 -17.75
N ASN A 110 -5.49 3.59 -17.06
CA ASN A 110 -6.15 4.73 -17.69
C ASN A 110 -5.70 6.04 -17.04
N THR A 111 -5.66 7.08 -17.87
CA THR A 111 -5.51 8.47 -17.46
C THR A 111 -6.78 9.24 -17.79
N THR A 112 -7.02 10.34 -17.09
CA THR A 112 -8.24 11.15 -17.23
C THR A 112 -8.32 11.91 -18.56
N ASP A 113 -7.20 12.03 -19.26
CA ASP A 113 -7.03 12.75 -20.51
C ASP A 113 -6.57 11.85 -21.67
N ASN A 114 -6.49 10.53 -21.46
CA ASN A 114 -5.92 9.55 -22.40
C ASN A 114 -4.47 9.85 -22.82
N GLN A 115 -3.76 10.69 -22.06
CA GLN A 115 -2.35 10.98 -22.28
C GLN A 115 -1.47 10.07 -21.43
N SER A 116 -0.16 10.08 -21.70
CA SER A 116 0.77 9.32 -20.87
C SER A 116 0.69 9.79 -19.41
N PRO A 117 0.94 8.90 -18.44
CA PRO A 117 0.85 9.27 -17.04
C PRO A 117 1.86 10.36 -16.69
N LYS A 118 1.38 11.42 -16.06
CA LYS A 118 2.18 12.59 -15.65
C LYS A 118 2.00 12.82 -14.15
N GLY A 119 3.05 13.33 -13.53
CA GLY A 119 3.04 13.71 -12.11
C GLY A 119 2.62 12.57 -11.16
N VAL A 120 2.92 11.32 -11.49
CA VAL A 120 2.55 10.12 -10.76
C VAL A 120 3.26 10.11 -9.40
N VAL A 121 2.47 10.07 -8.34
CA VAL A 121 2.92 9.91 -6.96
C VAL A 121 2.30 8.63 -6.41
N LEU A 122 3.08 7.83 -5.69
CA LEU A 122 2.62 6.60 -5.07
C LEU A 122 2.51 6.78 -3.56
N ASP A 123 1.41 6.31 -2.99
CA ASP A 123 1.18 6.21 -1.55
C ASP A 123 0.87 4.75 -1.20
N ILE A 124 1.81 4.10 -0.52
CA ILE A 124 1.70 2.69 -0.14
C ILE A 124 1.67 2.58 1.38
N LYS A 125 0.51 2.17 1.91
CA LYS A 125 0.34 1.92 3.34
C LYS A 125 0.72 0.48 3.63
N ALA A 126 1.82 0.28 4.33
CA ALA A 126 2.31 -1.04 4.71
C ALA A 126 2.69 -1.10 6.18
N CYS A 127 2.49 -2.26 6.79
CA CYS A 127 2.88 -2.57 8.15
C CYS A 127 3.97 -3.65 8.12
N THR A 128 5.20 -3.29 8.52
CA THR A 128 6.21 -4.30 8.83
C THR A 128 5.84 -4.91 10.17
N GLU A 129 5.43 -6.18 10.21
CA GLU A 129 5.42 -6.88 11.49
C GLU A 129 6.83 -6.82 12.08
N ALA A 130 6.96 -6.40 13.33
CA ALA A 130 8.21 -6.56 14.04
C ALA A 130 8.51 -8.06 14.04
N THR A 131 9.57 -8.48 13.33
CA THR A 131 10.08 -9.84 13.42
C THR A 131 10.39 -10.08 14.89
N ALA A 132 9.46 -10.73 15.61
CA ALA A 132 9.72 -11.24 16.94
C ALA A 132 10.68 -12.41 16.77
N GLY A 133 11.97 -12.11 16.64
CA GLY A 133 13.03 -13.07 16.85
C GLY A 133 12.96 -13.52 18.30
N LYS A 134 12.24 -14.61 18.55
CA LYS A 134 12.44 -15.46 19.72
C LYS A 134 12.34 -16.92 19.27
N THR A 135 13.44 -17.39 18.70
CA THR A 135 13.80 -18.81 18.76
C THR A 135 15.02 -18.91 19.67
N GLY A 136 14.91 -19.66 20.77
CA GLY A 136 16.06 -19.91 21.64
C GLY A 136 15.68 -20.28 23.07
N VAL A 137 15.50 -21.57 23.28
CA VAL A 137 15.46 -22.33 24.54
C VAL A 137 16.15 -21.66 25.74
N SER A 138 15.44 -21.56 26.87
CA SER A 138 16.06 -21.73 28.19
C SER A 138 15.12 -22.57 29.04
N GLY A 139 15.54 -23.81 29.32
CA GLY A 139 14.96 -24.61 30.38
C GLY A 139 15.27 -24.04 31.76
N ALA A 140 14.58 -24.63 32.74
CA ALA A 140 14.78 -24.60 34.19
C ALA A 140 14.35 -23.35 34.99
N SER A 141 13.14 -23.49 35.55
CA SER A 141 12.82 -23.57 37.00
C SER A 141 12.97 -22.35 37.93
N ALA A 142 11.97 -22.28 38.84
CA ALA A 142 11.75 -21.41 40.01
C ALA A 142 11.21 -20.00 39.69
N GLY A 143 10.13 -19.50 40.27
CA GLY A 143 9.25 -19.95 41.33
C GLY A 143 8.34 -18.78 41.74
N THR A 144 7.21 -19.12 42.36
CA THR A 144 6.33 -18.29 43.23
C THR A 144 5.50 -17.14 42.62
N THR A 145 4.19 -17.42 42.57
CA THR A 145 3.07 -16.66 43.16
C THR A 145 2.81 -15.20 42.76
N GLY A 146 1.67 -14.97 42.09
CA GLY A 146 1.04 -13.66 41.97
C GLY A 146 -0.37 -13.78 41.38
N VAL A 147 -1.37 -13.42 42.17
CA VAL A 147 -2.81 -13.69 42.01
C VAL A 147 -3.53 -12.56 41.24
N SER A 148 -4.58 -12.95 40.51
CA SER A 148 -5.80 -12.24 40.06
C SER A 148 -5.85 -10.73 39.81
N GLY A 149 -6.56 -10.37 38.72
CA GLY A 149 -7.33 -9.13 38.66
C GLY A 149 -7.78 -8.75 37.25
N SER A 150 -8.91 -9.29 36.78
CA SER A 150 -9.65 -8.76 35.62
C SER A 150 -10.70 -7.78 36.13
N THR A 151 -10.70 -6.53 35.65
CA THR A 151 -11.84 -5.62 35.72
C THR A 151 -11.73 -4.58 34.59
N SER A 152 -12.61 -4.67 33.61
CA SER A 152 -12.83 -3.64 32.59
C SER A 152 -13.91 -2.67 33.10
N ALA A 153 -13.58 -1.38 33.18
CA ALA A 153 -14.53 -0.31 33.47
C ALA A 153 -15.11 0.26 32.18
N SER A 154 -16.44 0.23 32.04
CA SER A 154 -17.18 0.96 31.00
C SER A 154 -18.12 1.94 31.71
N GLY A 155 -17.83 3.23 31.58
CA GLY A 155 -18.66 4.32 32.10
C GLY A 155 -19.42 4.97 30.96
N SER A 156 -20.75 4.89 31.00
CA SER A 156 -21.68 5.66 30.17
C SER A 156 -22.57 6.46 31.09
N THR A 157 -22.65 7.78 30.88
CA THR A 157 -23.54 8.69 31.61
C THR A 157 -24.43 9.41 30.62
N THR A 158 -25.74 9.16 30.73
CA THR A 158 -26.79 9.99 30.15
C THR A 158 -27.74 10.40 31.27
N VAL A 159 -27.85 11.70 31.49
CA VAL A 159 -28.96 12.32 32.23
C VAL A 159 -29.39 13.57 31.46
N GLY A 160 -30.65 13.61 31.06
CA GLY A 160 -31.29 14.79 30.49
C GLY A 160 -31.85 15.69 31.59
N ALA A 161 -32.11 16.95 31.24
CA ALA A 161 -33.09 17.78 31.92
C ALA A 161 -33.56 18.92 30.99
N SER A 162 -34.86 19.10 31.01
CA SER A 162 -35.69 20.07 30.31
C SER A 162 -35.51 21.49 30.85
N GLY A 163 -35.82 22.48 30.01
CA GLY A 163 -36.12 23.86 30.36
C GLY A 163 -37.12 24.41 29.34
#